data_AF-A0A3C0CAH6-F1
#
_entry.id   AF-A0A3C0CAH6-F1
#
_cell.length_a   1.000
_cell.length_b   1.000
_cell.length_c   1.000
_cell.angle_alpha   90.00
_cell.angle_beta   90.00
_cell.angle_gamma   90.00
#
_symmetry.space_group_name_H-M   'P 1'
#
loop_
_entity.id
_entity.type
_entity.pdbx_description
1 polymer ?
#
loop_
_entity_poly.entity_id
_entity_poly.type
_entity_poly.pdbx_seq_one_letter_code
_entity_poly.pdbx_strand_id
1 'polypeptide(L)'
;MFNRGEDVELNTQVKKLKTSLCLSQGSIIPAMLLTAINSDLPGLVSAQTTVDVLDSVYGKEVLIPKGTKVMGEYEASPGFGQERVFIAFKRLLFPDGSSLNIGAMPGQSQDGRSGFDADVDNHFLGMVGSALLLSAVSAGVSSTQSRGYDAQGRIHYGDALGSAAAASLGNTLGQIIEKNLNLSPTLNVKPGYVFNVAVVKDIYFNAPFGDPDFSSN
;
A
#
# COMPACT_ATOMS: atom_id res chain seq x y z
N MET A 1 21.81 -34.16 -12.01
CA MET A 1 21.34 -34.09 -13.41
C MET A 1 19.90 -33.63 -13.37
N PHE A 2 19.63 -32.38 -13.73
CA PHE A 2 18.27 -31.85 -13.82
C PHE A 2 17.68 -32.27 -15.17
N ASN A 3 16.53 -32.94 -15.14
CA ASN A 3 15.81 -33.39 -16.32
C ASN A 3 15.30 -32.17 -17.08
N ARG A 4 16.00 -31.80 -18.15
CA ARG A 4 15.69 -30.67 -19.04
C ARG A 4 14.99 -31.21 -20.29
N GLY A 5 13.82 -31.80 -20.08
CA GLY A 5 13.00 -32.39 -21.13
C GLY A 5 11.57 -31.87 -21.01
N GLU A 6 11.08 -31.31 -22.13
CA GLU A 6 9.66 -31.14 -22.49
C GLU A 6 8.92 -29.82 -22.30
N ASP A 7 9.55 -28.68 -21.98
CA ASP A 7 8.87 -27.38 -22.10
C ASP A 7 9.76 -26.30 -22.74
N VAL A 8 10.31 -26.56 -23.94
CA VAL A 8 11.11 -25.58 -24.71
C VAL A 8 10.25 -24.80 -25.72
N GLU A 9 9.06 -25.30 -26.05
CA GLU A 9 8.16 -24.67 -27.02
C GLU A 9 6.96 -24.04 -26.31
N LEU A 10 6.79 -22.72 -26.46
CA LEU A 10 5.59 -22.03 -26.02
C LEU A 10 4.40 -22.55 -26.85
N ASN A 11 3.25 -22.78 -26.22
CA ASN A 11 2.03 -23.11 -26.96
C ASN A 11 1.62 -21.92 -27.85
N THR A 12 1.91 -22.01 -29.16
CA THR A 12 1.77 -20.92 -30.14
C THR A 12 0.39 -20.85 -30.80
N GLN A 13 -0.61 -21.62 -30.34
CA GLN A 13 -1.94 -21.55 -30.92
C GLN A 13 -2.62 -20.22 -30.57
N VAL A 14 -2.78 -19.37 -31.58
CA VAL A 14 -3.53 -18.10 -31.47
C VAL A 14 -4.99 -18.41 -31.17
N LYS A 15 -5.45 -18.04 -29.97
CA LYS A 15 -6.84 -18.19 -29.55
C LYS A 15 -7.62 -16.92 -29.87
N LYS A 16 -8.73 -17.06 -30.60
CA LYS A 16 -9.63 -15.94 -30.90
C LYS A 16 -10.43 -15.53 -29.65
N LEU A 17 -10.60 -14.22 -29.45
CA LEU A 17 -11.45 -13.67 -28.39
C LEU A 17 -12.92 -14.09 -28.61
N LYS A 18 -13.67 -14.25 -27.50
CA LYS A 18 -15.08 -14.65 -27.53
C LYS A 18 -15.96 -13.61 -28.25
N THR A 19 -15.66 -12.34 -28.05
CA THR A 19 -16.31 -11.19 -28.67
C THR A 19 -15.30 -10.04 -28.78
N SER A 20 -15.54 -9.08 -29.67
CA SER A 20 -14.78 -7.83 -29.71
C SER A 20 -15.14 -6.87 -28.59
N LEU A 21 -16.29 -7.06 -27.93
CA LEU A 21 -16.71 -6.32 -26.75
C LEU A 21 -15.97 -6.81 -25.51
N CYS A 22 -14.67 -6.56 -25.48
CA CYS A 22 -13.84 -6.93 -24.35
C CYS A 22 -12.78 -5.88 -24.02
N LEU A 23 -12.45 -5.85 -22.74
CA LEU A 23 -11.28 -5.17 -22.23
C LEU A 23 -10.22 -6.24 -21.92
N SER A 24 -9.25 -6.38 -22.81
CA SER A 24 -8.21 -7.40 -22.72
C SER A 24 -7.23 -7.15 -21.58
N GLN A 25 -6.62 -8.21 -21.08
CA GLN A 25 -5.50 -8.11 -20.15
C GLN A 25 -4.43 -7.13 -20.67
N GLY A 26 -3.93 -6.27 -19.78
CA GLY A 26 -2.98 -5.21 -20.08
C GLY A 26 -3.64 -3.85 -20.37
N SER A 27 -4.95 -3.81 -20.53
CA SER A 27 -5.70 -2.55 -20.62
C SER A 27 -5.73 -1.82 -19.27
N ILE A 28 -6.04 -0.53 -19.30
CA ILE A 28 -6.16 0.31 -18.11
C ILE A 28 -7.55 0.96 -18.02
N ILE A 29 -8.04 1.16 -16.80
CA ILE A 29 -9.24 1.95 -16.50
C ILE A 29 -8.78 3.17 -15.70
N PRO A 30 -8.67 4.35 -16.33
CA PRO A 30 -8.26 5.58 -15.64
C PRO A 30 -9.34 6.02 -14.64
N ALA A 31 -8.93 6.29 -13.40
CA ALA A 31 -9.82 6.64 -12.31
C ALA A 31 -9.21 7.68 -11.37
N MET A 32 -10.07 8.32 -10.60
CA MET A 32 -9.72 9.28 -9.57
C MET A 32 -10.37 8.87 -8.26
N LEU A 33 -9.59 8.91 -7.19
CA LEU A 33 -10.02 8.51 -5.86
C LEU A 33 -11.05 9.50 -5.28
N LEU A 34 -12.17 9.00 -4.76
CA LEU A 34 -13.19 9.82 -4.09
C LEU A 34 -13.02 9.82 -2.57
N THR A 35 -12.55 8.71 -2.00
CA THR A 35 -12.35 8.54 -0.55
C THR A 35 -10.88 8.64 -0.18
N ALA A 36 -10.55 9.16 1.00
CA ALA A 36 -9.18 9.05 1.51
C ALA A 36 -8.86 7.58 1.82
N ILE A 37 -7.59 7.22 1.75
CA ILE A 37 -7.09 5.91 2.21
C ILE A 37 -6.15 6.17 3.38
N ASN A 38 -6.31 5.36 4.43
CA ASN A 38 -5.41 5.27 5.57
C ASN A 38 -5.16 3.78 5.84
N SER A 39 -3.89 3.36 5.82
CA SER A 39 -3.53 1.94 5.91
C SER A 39 -3.59 1.35 7.33
N ASP A 40 -3.99 2.10 8.35
CA ASP A 40 -4.04 1.61 9.73
C ASP A 40 -5.17 0.59 9.94
N LEU A 41 -6.25 0.70 9.15
CA LEU A 41 -7.42 -0.19 9.23
C LEU A 41 -7.89 -0.60 7.83
N PRO A 42 -8.32 -1.87 7.64
CA PRO A 42 -8.89 -2.31 6.36
C PRO A 42 -10.15 -1.48 6.06
N GLY A 43 -10.35 -1.15 4.79
CA GLY A 43 -11.43 -0.27 4.40
C GLY A 43 -11.89 -0.45 2.97
N LEU A 44 -13.05 0.15 2.68
CA LEU A 44 -13.58 0.26 1.33
C LEU A 44 -13.01 1.51 0.66
N VAL A 45 -12.71 1.38 -0.62
CA VAL A 45 -12.24 2.46 -1.48
C VAL A 45 -13.29 2.74 -2.53
N SER A 46 -13.60 4.02 -2.70
CA SER A 46 -14.44 4.50 -3.79
C SER A 46 -13.62 5.41 -4.69
N ALA A 47 -13.69 5.14 -5.99
CA ALA A 47 -13.09 5.95 -7.03
C ALA A 47 -14.09 6.14 -8.18
N GLN A 48 -13.75 7.00 -9.13
CA GLN A 48 -14.58 7.28 -10.29
C GLN A 48 -13.73 7.34 -11.54
N THR A 49 -14.19 6.71 -12.61
CA THR A 49 -13.54 6.78 -13.92
C THR A 49 -13.53 8.21 -14.45
N THR A 50 -12.39 8.64 -14.98
CA THR A 50 -12.20 10.03 -15.45
C THR A 50 -12.50 10.21 -16.93
N VAL A 51 -12.45 9.12 -17.71
CA VAL A 51 -12.66 9.10 -19.15
C VAL A 51 -13.46 7.87 -19.56
N ASP A 52 -14.02 7.90 -20.78
CA ASP A 52 -14.66 6.74 -21.39
C ASP A 52 -13.58 5.70 -21.76
N VAL A 53 -13.78 4.45 -21.33
CA VAL A 53 -12.93 3.31 -21.69
C VAL A 53 -13.58 2.54 -22.82
N LEU A 54 -12.87 2.44 -23.93
CA LEU A 54 -13.31 1.79 -25.14
C LEU A 54 -12.92 0.31 -25.15
N ASP A 55 -13.50 -0.46 -26.08
CA ASP A 55 -13.08 -1.83 -26.34
C ASP A 55 -11.61 -1.91 -26.76
N SER A 56 -10.92 -2.93 -26.25
CA SER A 56 -9.47 -3.09 -26.47
C SER A 56 -9.11 -3.61 -27.87
N VAL A 57 -10.08 -4.13 -28.62
CA VAL A 57 -9.83 -4.82 -29.90
C VAL A 57 -9.80 -3.83 -31.06
N TYR A 58 -10.80 -2.96 -31.14
CA TYR A 58 -10.98 -1.99 -32.21
C TYR A 58 -11.03 -0.54 -31.71
N GLY A 59 -11.27 -0.30 -30.42
CA GLY A 59 -11.31 1.05 -29.83
C GLY A 59 -12.45 1.91 -30.36
N LYS A 60 -13.64 1.31 -30.53
CA LYS A 60 -14.82 1.95 -31.12
C LYS A 60 -15.98 2.08 -30.15
N GLU A 61 -16.19 1.04 -29.34
CA GLU A 61 -17.36 0.93 -28.47
C GLU A 61 -17.01 1.35 -27.05
N VAL A 62 -17.82 2.21 -26.44
CA VAL A 62 -17.65 2.57 -25.02
C VAL A 62 -18.13 1.41 -24.17
N LEU A 63 -17.23 0.80 -23.39
CA LEU A 63 -17.55 -0.31 -22.48
C LEU A 63 -17.73 0.20 -21.05
N ILE A 64 -16.91 1.16 -20.63
CA ILE A 64 -16.99 1.79 -19.30
C ILE A 64 -17.05 3.30 -19.50
N PRO A 65 -18.22 3.94 -19.34
CA PRO A 65 -18.34 5.39 -19.50
C PRO A 65 -17.67 6.12 -18.34
N LYS A 66 -17.23 7.35 -18.61
CA LYS A 66 -16.77 8.29 -17.60
C LYS A 66 -17.82 8.46 -16.51
N GLY A 67 -17.37 8.63 -15.28
CA GLY A 67 -18.27 8.75 -14.13
C GLY A 67 -18.72 7.41 -13.53
N THR A 68 -18.39 6.26 -14.15
CA THR A 68 -18.54 4.93 -13.52
C THR A 68 -17.79 4.90 -12.21
N LYS A 69 -18.45 4.46 -11.12
CA LYS A 69 -17.78 4.30 -9.82
C LYS A 69 -17.04 2.98 -9.80
N VAL A 70 -15.80 3.03 -9.34
CA VAL A 70 -14.92 1.87 -9.17
C VAL A 70 -14.78 1.62 -7.68
N MET A 71 -15.26 0.46 -7.23
CA MET A 71 -15.23 0.06 -5.83
C MET A 71 -14.12 -0.95 -5.61
N GLY A 72 -13.33 -0.73 -4.57
CA GLY A 72 -12.27 -1.62 -4.14
C GLY A 72 -12.22 -1.75 -2.63
N GLU A 73 -11.26 -2.53 -2.18
CA GLU A 73 -10.92 -2.69 -0.77
C GLU A 73 -9.39 -2.75 -0.65
N TYR A 74 -8.92 -2.35 0.52
CA TYR A 74 -7.53 -2.50 0.91
C TYR A 74 -7.46 -3.18 2.28
N GLU A 75 -6.44 -4.01 2.46
CA GLU A 75 -6.20 -4.68 3.72
C GLU A 75 -5.24 -3.87 4.59
N ALA A 76 -5.42 -3.93 5.91
CA ALA A 76 -4.43 -3.44 6.85
C ALA A 76 -3.33 -4.49 7.00
N SER A 77 -2.22 -4.27 6.31
CA SER A 77 -0.90 -4.82 6.67
C SER A 77 0.16 -4.18 5.78
N PRO A 78 0.53 -2.91 6.01
CA PRO A 78 1.83 -2.49 5.52
C PRO A 78 2.87 -3.39 6.19
N GLY A 79 3.72 -4.08 5.44
CA GLY A 79 4.91 -4.71 6.00
C GLY A 79 5.92 -3.65 6.44
N PHE A 80 6.89 -4.01 7.30
CA PHE A 80 8.00 -3.11 7.59
C PHE A 80 8.70 -2.66 6.29
N GLY A 81 8.91 -1.34 6.13
CA GLY A 81 9.53 -0.75 4.93
C GLY A 81 8.61 -0.62 3.71
N GLN A 82 7.30 -0.87 3.83
CA GLN A 82 6.37 -0.71 2.73
C GLN A 82 5.92 0.75 2.55
N GLU A 83 6.23 1.35 1.40
CA GLU A 83 5.87 2.74 1.05
C GLU A 83 4.63 2.85 0.15
N ARG A 84 3.99 1.72 -0.20
CA ARG A 84 2.86 1.68 -1.15
C ARG A 84 1.69 0.85 -0.68
N VAL A 85 0.49 1.39 -0.86
CA VAL A 85 -0.77 0.68 -0.60
C VAL A 85 -1.18 -0.08 -1.86
N PHE A 86 -1.41 -1.39 -1.71
CA PHE A 86 -2.02 -2.21 -2.73
C PHE A 86 -3.54 -2.23 -2.54
N ILE A 87 -4.27 -2.01 -3.63
CA ILE A 87 -5.74 -1.95 -3.62
C ILE A 87 -6.25 -2.87 -4.71
N ALA A 88 -7.22 -3.71 -4.34
CA ALA A 88 -7.93 -4.56 -5.27
C ALA A 88 -9.29 -3.94 -5.58
N PHE A 89 -9.47 -3.48 -6.81
CA PHE A 89 -10.75 -3.00 -7.33
C PHE A 89 -11.55 -4.18 -7.83
N LYS A 90 -12.78 -4.31 -7.34
CA LYS A 90 -13.61 -5.51 -7.52
C LYS A 90 -14.89 -5.27 -8.29
N ARG A 91 -15.40 -4.04 -8.31
CA ARG A 91 -16.72 -3.76 -8.86
C ARG A 91 -16.78 -2.42 -9.57
N LEU A 92 -17.44 -2.41 -10.72
CA LEU A 92 -17.86 -1.23 -11.45
C LEU A 92 -19.35 -1.01 -11.20
N LEU A 93 -19.73 0.24 -10.91
CA LEU A 93 -21.12 0.71 -10.83
C LEU A 93 -21.31 1.76 -11.91
N PHE A 94 -22.08 1.40 -12.93
CA PHE A 94 -22.29 2.23 -14.10
C PHE A 94 -23.31 3.35 -13.81
N PRO A 95 -23.30 4.45 -14.60
CA PRO A 95 -24.23 5.56 -14.40
C PRO A 95 -25.71 5.20 -14.54
N ASP A 96 -26.04 4.12 -15.26
CA ASP A 96 -27.40 3.59 -15.44
C ASP A 96 -27.89 2.75 -14.24
N GLY A 97 -27.05 2.54 -13.22
CA GLY A 97 -27.34 1.73 -12.04
C GLY A 97 -26.99 0.25 -12.18
N SER A 98 -26.56 -0.20 -13.35
CA SER A 98 -26.04 -1.55 -13.54
C SER A 98 -24.67 -1.71 -12.86
N SER A 99 -24.24 -2.96 -12.68
CA SER A 99 -22.95 -3.23 -12.03
C SER A 99 -22.26 -4.46 -12.61
N LEU A 100 -20.94 -4.41 -12.66
CA LEU A 100 -20.09 -5.51 -13.12
C LEU A 100 -19.04 -5.85 -12.05
N ASN A 101 -18.93 -7.13 -11.72
CA ASN A 101 -17.81 -7.64 -10.93
C ASN A 101 -16.64 -7.88 -11.87
N ILE A 102 -15.52 -7.21 -11.64
CA ILE A 102 -14.32 -7.29 -12.48
C ILE A 102 -13.25 -8.21 -11.87
N GLY A 103 -13.56 -8.95 -10.79
CA GLY A 103 -12.57 -9.69 -10.02
C GLY A 103 -11.57 -8.76 -9.32
N ALA A 104 -10.50 -9.28 -8.73
CA ALA A 104 -9.51 -8.44 -8.04
C ALA A 104 -8.53 -7.80 -9.04
N MET A 105 -8.81 -6.56 -9.47
CA MET A 105 -7.96 -5.80 -10.38
C MET A 105 -7.05 -4.83 -9.59
N PRO A 106 -5.72 -4.87 -9.78
CA PRO A 106 -4.80 -4.03 -9.01
C PRO A 106 -4.86 -2.56 -9.43
N GLY A 107 -4.77 -1.67 -8.44
CA GLY A 107 -4.49 -0.25 -8.67
C GLY A 107 -3.02 0.01 -8.99
N GLN A 108 -2.79 0.90 -9.94
CA GLN A 108 -1.47 1.38 -10.34
C GLN A 108 -1.44 2.91 -10.37
N SER A 109 -0.30 3.50 -10.03
CA SER A 109 -0.04 4.92 -10.20
C SER A 109 -0.15 5.35 -11.68
N GLN A 110 -0.19 6.65 -11.91
CA GLN A 110 -0.32 7.20 -13.26
C GLN A 110 0.83 6.79 -14.21
N ASP A 111 2.03 6.57 -13.67
CA ASP A 111 3.22 6.08 -14.39
C ASP A 111 3.30 4.54 -14.48
N GLY A 112 2.28 3.81 -14.03
CA GLY A 112 2.16 2.35 -14.18
C GLY A 112 2.86 1.53 -13.10
N ARG A 113 3.29 2.15 -11.99
CA ARG A 113 3.83 1.40 -10.84
C ARG A 113 2.69 0.76 -10.06
N SER A 114 2.94 -0.41 -9.49
CA SER A 114 1.95 -1.10 -8.65
C SER A 114 1.73 -0.35 -7.34
N GLY A 115 0.47 -0.13 -6.97
CA GLY A 115 0.07 0.59 -5.76
C GLY A 115 0.11 2.11 -5.91
N PHE A 116 -0.34 2.80 -4.86
CA PHE A 116 -0.37 4.27 -4.83
C PHE A 116 0.83 4.82 -4.08
N ASP A 117 1.41 5.91 -4.58
CA ASP A 117 2.38 6.67 -3.83
C ASP A 117 1.64 7.39 -2.69
N ALA A 118 2.06 7.12 -1.45
CA ALA A 118 1.41 7.62 -0.24
C ALA A 118 2.36 8.52 0.54
N ASP A 119 1.79 9.46 1.30
CA ASP A 119 2.56 10.21 2.29
C ASP A 119 2.86 9.27 3.46
N VAL A 120 4.14 9.16 3.83
CA VAL A 120 4.64 8.16 4.78
C VAL A 120 4.92 8.83 6.12
N ASP A 121 4.13 8.50 7.15
CA ASP A 121 4.45 8.91 8.52
C ASP A 121 5.24 7.81 9.24
N ASN A 122 6.54 8.05 9.39
CA ASN A 122 7.47 7.11 10.01
C ASN A 122 7.62 7.31 11.54
N HIS A 123 6.89 8.24 12.17
CA HIS A 123 6.90 8.47 13.63
C HIS A 123 8.29 8.75 14.28
N PHE A 124 9.36 8.91 13.50
CA PHE A 124 10.75 9.04 13.98
C PHE A 124 10.96 10.24 14.90
N LEU A 125 10.30 11.38 14.63
CA LEU A 125 10.53 12.63 15.36
C LEU A 125 10.10 12.51 16.83
N GLY A 126 8.93 11.91 17.09
CA GLY A 126 8.46 11.65 18.45
C GLY A 126 9.38 10.68 19.21
N MET A 127 9.95 9.70 18.50
CA MET A 127 10.84 8.69 19.07
C MET A 127 12.23 9.24 19.41
N VAL A 128 12.91 9.89 18.46
CA VAL A 128 14.22 10.52 18.70
C VAL A 128 14.10 11.60 19.79
N GLY A 129 13.02 12.37 19.77
CA GLY A 129 12.70 13.32 20.84
C GLY A 129 12.62 12.65 22.21
N SER A 130 11.90 11.53 22.32
CA SER A 130 11.75 10.80 23.58
C SER A 130 13.07 10.17 24.07
N ALA A 131 13.87 9.62 23.15
CA ALA A 131 15.17 9.03 23.48
C ALA A 131 16.19 10.08 23.93
N LEU A 132 16.19 11.27 23.30
CA LEU A 132 17.03 12.40 23.70
C LEU A 132 16.61 12.95 25.07
N LEU A 133 15.32 13.05 25.35
CA LEU A 133 14.81 13.45 26.67
C LEU A 133 15.23 12.46 27.77
N LEU A 134 15.08 11.15 27.52
CA LEU A 134 15.53 10.12 28.47
C LEU A 134 17.05 10.18 28.69
N SER A 135 17.82 10.39 27.62
CA SER A 135 19.27 10.58 27.70
C SER A 135 19.63 11.81 28.54
N ALA A 136 18.95 12.94 28.34
CA ALA A 136 19.16 14.16 29.13
C ALA A 136 18.82 13.96 30.62
N VAL A 137 17.73 13.25 30.94
CA VAL A 137 17.37 12.91 32.32
C VAL A 137 18.45 12.01 32.95
N SER A 138 18.90 10.99 32.23
CA SER A 138 19.96 10.08 32.72
C SER A 138 21.30 10.81 32.96
N ALA A 139 21.68 11.72 32.07
CA ALA A 139 22.87 12.56 32.21
C ALA A 139 22.74 13.56 33.37
N GLY A 140 21.53 14.10 33.61
CA GLY A 140 21.24 14.94 34.76
C GLY A 140 21.37 14.19 36.09
N VAL A 141 20.86 12.96 36.17
CA VAL A 141 20.93 12.10 37.36
C VAL A 141 22.37 11.62 37.64
N SER A 142 23.15 11.29 36.60
CA SER A 142 24.57 10.93 36.78
C SER A 142 25.43 12.12 37.19
N SER A 143 25.09 13.33 36.75
CA SER A 143 25.80 14.57 37.12
C SER A 143 25.54 15.01 38.56
N THR A 144 24.40 14.61 39.16
CA THR A 144 24.06 14.92 40.57
C THR A 144 24.53 13.85 41.56
N GLN A 145 25.06 12.72 41.09
CA GLN A 145 25.69 11.73 41.97
C GLN A 145 27.02 12.24 42.51
N SER A 146 27.03 12.51 43.81
CA SER A 146 28.18 13.04 44.53
C SER A 146 29.34 12.04 44.53
N ARG A 147 30.56 12.54 44.25
CA ARG A 147 31.81 11.78 44.36
C ARG A 147 32.05 11.43 45.83
N GLY A 148 31.82 10.18 46.21
CA GLY A 148 32.14 9.67 47.54
C GLY A 148 33.58 9.17 47.61
N TYR A 149 34.39 9.73 48.51
CA TYR A 149 35.72 9.21 48.83
C TYR A 149 35.59 8.17 49.95
N ASP A 150 36.27 7.02 49.82
CA ASP A 150 36.43 6.12 50.97
C ASP A 150 37.49 6.66 51.95
N ALA A 151 37.59 6.06 53.14
CA ALA A 151 38.55 6.44 54.17
C ALA A 151 40.03 6.27 53.77
N GLN A 152 40.31 5.66 52.61
CA GLN A 152 41.62 5.40 52.04
C GLN A 152 41.97 6.32 50.85
N GLY A 153 41.14 7.32 50.55
CA GLY A 153 41.38 8.29 49.47
C GLY A 153 41.18 7.71 48.06
N ARG A 154 40.50 6.57 47.93
CA ARG A 154 40.13 6.01 46.62
C ARG A 154 38.80 6.63 46.19
N ILE A 155 38.76 7.12 44.94
CA ILE A 155 37.53 7.58 44.32
C ILE A 155 36.65 6.35 44.10
N HIS A 156 35.62 6.17 44.94
CA HIS A 156 34.53 5.29 44.58
C HIS A 156 33.67 6.03 43.57
N TYR A 157 33.91 5.76 42.30
CA TYR A 157 32.90 6.00 41.29
C TYR A 157 31.66 5.21 41.71
N GLY A 158 30.49 5.83 41.66
CA GLY A 158 29.21 5.11 41.60
C GLY A 158 29.09 4.30 40.30
N ASP A 159 30.15 3.60 39.90
CA ASP A 159 30.31 2.86 38.64
C ASP A 159 29.26 1.77 38.51
N ALA A 160 28.81 1.19 39.63
CA ALA A 160 27.71 0.23 39.63
C ALA A 160 26.40 0.84 39.12
N LEU A 161 26.13 2.13 39.42
CA LEU A 161 24.92 2.80 38.92
C LEU A 161 25.10 3.32 37.50
N GLY A 162 26.30 3.82 37.14
CA GLY A 162 26.60 4.26 35.77
C GLY A 162 26.59 3.14 34.74
N SER A 163 27.18 1.99 35.08
CA SER A 163 27.17 0.79 34.22
C SER A 163 25.80 0.12 34.16
N ALA A 164 25.06 0.05 35.28
CA ALA A 164 23.69 -0.46 35.29
C ALA A 164 22.72 0.44 34.51
N ALA A 165 22.86 1.77 34.62
CA ALA A 165 22.09 2.73 33.83
C ALA A 165 22.43 2.63 32.34
N ALA A 166 23.72 2.52 31.99
CA ALA A 166 24.16 2.36 30.59
C ALA A 166 23.67 1.04 29.99
N ALA A 167 23.73 -0.08 30.74
CA ALA A 167 23.21 -1.37 30.31
C ALA A 167 21.67 -1.36 30.19
N SER A 168 20.97 -0.75 31.14
CA SER A 168 19.51 -0.58 31.07
C SER A 168 19.10 0.28 29.87
N LEU A 169 19.80 1.38 29.60
CA LEU A 169 19.59 2.23 28.43
C LEU A 169 19.84 1.46 27.13
N GLY A 170 20.93 0.68 27.05
CA GLY A 170 21.23 -0.16 25.88
C GLY A 170 20.13 -1.19 25.61
N ASN A 171 19.62 -1.84 26.65
CA ASN A 171 18.51 -2.80 26.54
C ASN A 171 17.20 -2.12 26.14
N THR A 172 16.86 -0.97 26.73
CA THR A 172 15.66 -0.21 26.37
C THR A 172 15.74 0.33 24.95
N LEU A 173 16.89 0.87 24.53
CA LEU A 173 17.11 1.34 23.16
C LEU A 173 17.03 0.17 22.16
N GLY A 174 17.61 -0.99 22.50
CA GLY A 174 17.51 -2.20 21.69
C GLY A 174 16.06 -2.67 21.53
N GLN A 175 15.28 -2.72 22.63
CA GLN A 175 13.86 -3.07 22.58
C GLN A 175 13.02 -2.06 21.79
N ILE A 176 13.34 -0.76 21.87
CA ILE A 176 12.63 0.25 21.07
C ILE A 176 12.99 0.10 19.59
N ILE A 177 14.25 -0.16 19.25
CA ILE A 177 14.68 -0.41 17.86
C ILE A 177 14.00 -1.67 17.33
N GLU A 178 14.01 -2.78 18.07
CA GLU A 178 13.30 -4.02 17.69
C GLU A 178 11.79 -3.82 17.56
N LYS A 179 11.17 -3.06 18.47
CA LYS A 179 9.76 -2.71 18.39
C LYS A 179 9.47 -1.81 17.18
N ASN A 180 10.40 -0.93 16.81
CA ASN A 180 10.27 -0.04 15.65
C ASN A 180 10.50 -0.77 14.32
N LEU A 181 11.40 -1.75 14.28
CA LEU A 181 11.52 -2.68 13.15
C LEU A 181 10.22 -3.50 12.91
N ASN A 182 9.34 -3.55 13.91
CA ASN A 182 8.05 -4.22 13.83
C ASN A 182 6.85 -3.25 13.68
N LEU A 183 7.07 -1.93 13.70
CA LEU A 183 6.02 -0.93 13.46
C LEU A 183 5.98 -0.60 11.97
N SER A 184 4.88 -0.95 11.34
CA SER A 184 4.64 -0.62 9.94
C SER A 184 4.28 0.86 9.80
N PRO A 185 4.78 1.56 8.75
CA PRO A 185 4.43 2.96 8.54
C PRO A 185 2.95 3.13 8.17
N THR A 186 2.36 4.26 8.55
CA THR A 186 1.03 4.65 8.09
C THR A 186 1.13 5.31 6.73
N LEU A 187 0.43 4.74 5.75
CA LEU A 187 0.33 5.24 4.38
C LEU A 187 -1.00 5.96 4.21
N ASN A 188 -0.93 7.25 3.89
CA ASN A 188 -2.11 8.08 3.61
C ASN A 188 -2.16 8.50 2.14
N VAL A 189 -3.31 8.29 1.49
CA VAL A 189 -3.59 8.79 0.14
C VAL A 189 -4.79 9.72 0.17
N LYS A 190 -4.61 10.93 -0.36
CA LYS A 190 -5.65 11.97 -0.35
C LYS A 190 -6.72 11.70 -1.42
N PRO A 191 -7.98 12.11 -1.20
CA PRO A 191 -8.98 12.18 -2.26
C PRO A 191 -8.46 13.02 -3.43
N GLY A 192 -8.90 12.69 -4.65
CA GLY A 192 -8.44 13.32 -5.88
C GLY A 192 -7.18 12.71 -6.48
N TYR A 193 -6.58 11.70 -5.85
CA TYR A 193 -5.46 10.96 -6.44
C TYR A 193 -5.89 10.27 -7.73
N VAL A 194 -5.19 10.55 -8.83
CA VAL A 194 -5.45 9.97 -10.16
C VAL A 194 -4.59 8.72 -10.34
N PHE A 195 -5.22 7.64 -10.78
CA PHE A 195 -4.59 6.33 -10.88
C PHE A 195 -5.22 5.52 -12.02
N ASN A 196 -4.64 4.36 -12.30
CA ASN A 196 -5.16 3.40 -13.27
C ASN A 196 -5.52 2.10 -12.57
N VAL A 197 -6.67 1.51 -12.89
CA VAL A 197 -6.92 0.09 -12.57
C VAL A 197 -6.33 -0.73 -13.71
N ALA A 198 -5.40 -1.63 -13.41
CA ALA A 198 -4.81 -2.50 -14.42
C ALA A 198 -5.65 -3.76 -14.59
N VAL A 199 -6.00 -4.06 -15.84
CA VAL A 199 -6.81 -5.21 -16.20
C VAL A 199 -5.90 -6.42 -16.31
N VAL A 200 -5.98 -7.33 -15.33
CA VAL A 200 -5.15 -8.55 -15.29
C VAL A 200 -5.81 -9.78 -15.90
N LYS A 201 -7.11 -9.69 -16.22
CA LYS A 201 -7.90 -10.74 -16.88
C LYS A 201 -8.86 -10.09 -17.86
N ASP A 202 -9.10 -10.74 -19.00
CA ASP A 202 -10.07 -10.25 -19.98
C ASP A 202 -11.45 -10.07 -19.35
N ILE A 203 -12.04 -8.91 -19.55
CA ILE A 203 -13.40 -8.57 -19.13
C ILE A 203 -14.27 -8.52 -20.39
N TYR A 204 -15.32 -9.33 -20.42
CA TYR A 204 -16.25 -9.39 -21.55
C TYR A 204 -17.54 -8.65 -21.21
N PHE A 205 -18.08 -7.96 -22.22
CA PHE A 205 -19.33 -7.20 -22.14
C PHE A 205 -20.32 -7.77 -23.14
N ASN A 206 -21.62 -7.69 -22.81
CA ASN A 206 -22.69 -8.18 -23.68
C ASN A 206 -22.98 -7.22 -24.83
N ALA A 207 -22.96 -5.91 -24.52
CA ALA A 207 -23.19 -4.82 -25.47
C ALA A 207 -22.33 -3.60 -25.10
N PRO A 208 -22.24 -2.57 -25.97
CA PRO A 208 -21.72 -1.26 -25.60
C PRO A 208 -22.58 -0.56 -24.54
N PHE A 209 -21.99 0.35 -23.78
CA PHE A 209 -22.74 1.14 -22.81
C PHE A 209 -23.79 2.03 -23.50
N GLY A 210 -25.02 2.01 -22.99
CA GLY A 210 -26.17 2.72 -23.56
C GLY A 210 -27.03 1.87 -24.51
N ASP A 211 -26.57 0.67 -24.85
CA ASP A 211 -27.38 -0.33 -25.56
C ASP A 211 -28.37 -1.01 -24.58
N PRO A 212 -29.63 -1.30 -24.99
CA PRO A 212 -30.60 -2.04 -24.18
C PRO A 212 -30.09 -3.38 -23.65
N ASP A 213 -29.21 -4.05 -24.38
CA ASP A 213 -28.66 -5.37 -24.02
C ASP A 213 -27.44 -5.27 -23.09
N PHE A 214 -27.02 -4.06 -22.70
CA PHE A 214 -25.87 -3.85 -21.82
C PHE A 214 -26.07 -4.49 -20.44
N SER A 215 -27.26 -4.32 -19.88
CA SER A 215 -27.63 -4.83 -18.55
C SER A 215 -28.61 -6.01 -18.61
N SER A 216 -28.84 -6.58 -19.79
CA SER A 216 -29.72 -7.76 -19.93
C SER A 216 -29.00 -9.01 -19.44
N ASN A 217 -29.61 -9.71 -18.47
CA ASN A 217 -29.15 -11.00 -17.94
C ASN A 217 -29.37 -12.13 -18.93
#